data_AF-A0A4C1Z4H4-F1
#
_entry.id   AF-A0A4C1Z4H4-F1
#
_cell.length_a   1.000
_cell.length_b   1.000
_cell.length_c   1.000
_cell.angle_alpha   90.00
_cell.angle_beta   90.00
_cell.angle_gamma   90.00
#
_symmetry.space_group_name_H-M   'P 1'
#
loop_
_entity.id
_entity.type
_entity.pdbx_description
1 polymer ?
#
loop_
_entity_poly.entity_id
_entity_poly.type
_entity_poly.pdbx_seq_one_letter_code
_entity_poly.pdbx_strand_id
1 'polypeptide(L)'
;MNISHVLVHEFMSIYYALAGWSGNRERRDERTKRKRGKEKEHVMIVTDWVHELSIAMFSSHHHSYGDNKPPTLLINGLGRFHVFNSTTGATYMRAARFNVEQGFRYRFRVINAEFLNCPIEMSFDGHNITVIASDGHDLVPITGEH
;
A
#
# COMPACT_ATOMS: atom_id res chain seq x y z
N MET A 1 -8.78 24.48 -7.36
CA MET A 1 -8.75 23.32 -6.45
C MET A 1 -7.77 22.33 -7.04
N ASN A 2 -6.55 22.25 -6.50
CA ASN A 2 -5.57 21.26 -6.91
C ASN A 2 -5.75 20.04 -6.03
N ILE A 3 -6.36 19.00 -6.59
CA ILE A 3 -6.38 17.66 -6.00
C ILE A 3 -5.01 17.06 -6.33
N SER A 4 -4.24 16.72 -5.29
CA SER A 4 -2.91 16.15 -5.45
C SER A 4 -3.04 14.63 -5.42
N HIS A 5 -3.19 14.01 -6.59
CA HIS A 5 -3.12 12.56 -6.73
C HIS A 5 -1.66 12.12 -6.57
N VAL A 6 -1.40 11.15 -5.69
CA VAL A 6 -0.09 10.50 -5.63
C VAL A 6 -0.11 9.35 -6.63
N LEU A 7 0.15 9.68 -7.91
CA LEU A 7 0.40 8.69 -8.95
C LEU A 7 1.81 8.13 -8.77
N VAL A 8 1.89 6.83 -8.51
CA VAL A 8 3.14 6.11 -8.28
C VAL A 8 3.58 5.47 -9.59
N HIS A 9 4.35 6.21 -10.39
CA HIS A 9 4.84 5.75 -11.69
C HIS A 9 6.35 5.54 -11.66
N GLU A 10 6.83 4.37 -11.23
CA GLU A 10 8.17 3.84 -11.54
C GLU A 10 8.22 2.33 -11.24
N PHE A 11 8.94 1.58 -12.07
CA PHE A 11 9.16 0.13 -11.91
C PHE A 11 10.00 -0.16 -10.67
N MET A 12 9.44 -0.94 -9.74
CA MET A 12 10.07 -1.36 -8.47
C MET A 12 10.58 -0.18 -7.63
N SER A 13 9.67 0.46 -6.90
CA SER A 13 10.03 1.53 -5.98
C SER A 13 9.62 1.23 -4.54
N ILE A 14 10.53 1.50 -3.59
CA ILE A 14 10.34 1.35 -2.13
C ILE A 14 9.90 2.71 -1.58
N TYR A 15 8.65 2.82 -1.15
CA TYR A 15 8.10 4.06 -0.60
C TYR A 15 7.97 4.00 0.93
N TYR A 16 8.27 5.11 1.59
CA TYR A 16 8.10 5.25 3.03
C TYR A 16 6.94 6.21 3.32
N ALA A 17 5.88 5.68 3.92
CA ALA A 17 4.68 6.42 4.31
C ALA A 17 4.57 6.49 5.84
N LEU A 18 4.40 7.69 6.39
CA LEU A 18 3.98 7.91 7.77
C LEU A 18 2.47 8.10 7.82
N ALA A 19 1.76 7.21 8.51
CA ALA A 19 0.36 7.43 8.84
C ALA A 19 0.28 8.07 10.23
N GLY A 20 -0.33 9.26 10.32
CA GLY A 20 -0.42 10.02 11.56
C GLY A 20 -1.80 10.62 11.77
N TRP A 21 -2.49 10.23 12.85
CA TRP A 21 -3.71 10.89 13.31
C TRP A 21 -3.34 12.09 14.21
N SER A 22 -3.76 13.30 13.84
CA SER A 22 -3.68 14.49 14.70
C SER A 22 -5.03 14.76 15.41
N GLY A 23 -5.20 14.24 16.63
CA GLY A 23 -6.34 14.52 17.51
C GLY A 23 -6.07 15.67 18.49
N ASN A 24 -7.12 16.40 18.87
CA ASN A 24 -7.08 17.65 19.66
C ASN A 24 -6.25 17.58 20.96
N ARG A 25 -5.65 18.74 21.27
CA ARG A 25 -4.55 18.94 22.23
C ARG A 25 -5.03 18.90 23.69
N GLU A 26 -4.82 17.77 24.36
CA GLU A 26 -5.00 17.63 25.81
C GLU A 26 -3.65 17.61 26.57
N ARG A 27 -3.64 17.98 27.87
CA ARG A 27 -2.42 18.10 28.69
C ARG A 27 -1.68 16.76 28.75
N ARG A 28 -0.40 16.75 28.37
CA ARG A 28 0.39 15.53 28.14
C ARG A 28 1.30 15.20 29.32
N ASP A 29 1.14 13.99 29.84
CA ASP A 29 2.09 13.36 30.76
C ASP A 29 3.40 12.95 30.08
N GLU A 30 4.49 12.90 30.85
CA GLU A 30 5.82 12.51 30.37
C GLU A 30 5.88 11.04 29.91
N ARG A 31 5.03 10.18 30.50
CA ARG A 31 4.91 8.76 30.13
C ARG A 31 4.35 8.59 28.71
N THR A 32 3.44 9.47 28.30
CA THR A 32 2.88 9.55 26.94
C THR A 32 3.87 10.18 25.96
N LYS A 33 4.70 11.14 26.39
CA LYS A 33 5.82 11.65 25.58
C LYS A 33 6.86 10.57 25.26
N ARG A 34 7.24 9.77 26.26
CA ARG A 34 8.24 8.69 26.12
C ARG A 34 7.76 7.57 25.21
N LYS A 35 6.46 7.21 25.27
CA LYS A 35 5.83 6.26 24.35
C LYS A 35 5.75 6.79 22.90
N ARG A 36 5.57 8.10 22.71
CA ARG A 36 5.58 8.75 21.39
C ARG A 36 6.95 8.78 20.70
N GLY A 37 8.04 8.65 21.46
CA GLY A 37 9.40 8.64 20.92
C GLY A 37 9.83 7.31 20.29
N LYS A 38 9.07 6.23 20.48
CA LYS A 38 9.27 4.97 19.75
C LYS A 38 8.37 4.99 18.52
N GLU A 39 8.96 5.21 17.36
CA GLU A 39 8.30 4.99 16.09
C GLU A 39 8.04 3.49 15.93
N LYS A 40 6.77 3.11 15.74
CA LYS A 40 6.39 1.72 15.45
C LYS A 40 6.44 1.55 13.93
N GLU A 41 7.15 0.53 13.46
CA GLU A 41 7.33 0.28 12.03
C GLU A 41 6.49 -0.91 11.57
N HIS A 42 5.98 -0.82 10.34
CA HIS A 42 5.35 -1.91 9.62
C HIS A 42 5.97 -2.03 8.23
N VAL A 43 6.12 -3.25 7.74
CA VAL A 43 6.48 -3.52 6.35
C VAL A 43 5.23 -4.00 5.62
N MET A 44 4.92 -3.35 4.51
CA MET A 44 3.81 -3.67 3.64
C MET A 44 4.38 -4.00 2.26
N ILE A 45 4.32 -5.26 1.87
CA ILE A 45 4.70 -5.72 0.54
C ILE A 45 3.43 -5.83 -0.27
N VAL A 46 3.38 -5.13 -1.39
CA VAL A 46 2.32 -5.22 -2.38
C VAL A 46 2.85 -6.06 -3.53
N THR A 47 2.11 -7.10 -3.92
CA THR A 47 2.52 -8.02 -4.98
C THR A 47 1.30 -8.35 -5.82
N ASP A 48 1.45 -8.35 -7.13
CA ASP A 48 0.43 -8.85 -8.03
C ASP A 48 0.40 -10.39 -8.03
N TRP A 49 -0.76 -10.95 -8.32
CA TRP A 49 -0.86 -12.41 -8.37
C TRP A 49 -1.75 -12.88 -9.51
N VAL A 50 -1.25 -13.88 -10.22
CA VAL A 50 -1.88 -14.49 -11.38
C VAL A 50 -1.98 -16.01 -11.17
N HIS A 51 -3.03 -16.61 -11.73
CA HIS A 51 -3.25 -18.06 -11.68
C HIS A 51 -2.66 -18.78 -12.91
N GLU A 52 -2.01 -18.04 -13.80
CA GLU A 52 -1.33 -18.53 -15.00
C GLU A 52 0.18 -18.40 -14.86
N LEU A 53 0.92 -19.20 -15.63
CA LEU A 53 2.37 -19.12 -15.63
C LEU A 53 2.82 -17.77 -16.21
N SER A 54 3.69 -17.05 -15.49
CA SER A 54 4.16 -15.71 -15.89
C SER A 54 4.75 -15.67 -17.30
N ILE A 55 5.44 -16.73 -17.74
CA ILE A 55 5.99 -16.81 -19.11
C ILE A 55 4.90 -16.87 -20.19
N ALA A 56 3.77 -17.54 -19.89
CA ALA A 56 2.66 -17.66 -20.81
C ALA A 56 1.95 -16.31 -20.94
N MET A 57 1.67 -15.64 -19.82
CA MET A 57 1.09 -14.29 -19.83
C MET A 57 2.00 -13.28 -20.53
N PHE A 58 3.30 -13.29 -20.23
CA PHE A 58 4.28 -12.42 -20.88
C PHE A 58 4.32 -12.64 -22.39
N SER A 59 4.41 -13.90 -22.84
CA SER A 59 4.45 -14.23 -24.27
C SER A 59 3.15 -13.87 -24.99
N SER A 60 1.99 -14.12 -24.36
CA SER A 60 0.68 -13.79 -24.93
C SER A 60 0.51 -12.28 -25.10
N HIS A 61 0.93 -11.50 -24.10
CA HIS A 61 0.90 -10.04 -24.19
C HIS A 61 1.88 -9.50 -25.24
N HIS A 62 3.11 -10.04 -25.29
CA HIS A 62 4.13 -9.63 -26.27
C HIS A 62 3.68 -9.84 -27.72
N HIS A 63 2.90 -10.89 -27.98
CA HIS A 63 2.34 -11.20 -29.30
C HIS A 63 0.92 -10.62 -29.51
N SER A 64 0.46 -9.70 -28.65
CA SER A 64 -0.87 -9.08 -28.73
C SER A 64 -2.06 -10.06 -28.72
N TYR A 65 -1.87 -11.27 -28.16
CA TYR A 65 -2.94 -12.27 -28.00
C TYR A 65 -3.65 -12.19 -26.63
N GLY A 66 -3.20 -11.31 -25.73
CA GLY A 66 -3.79 -11.12 -24.41
C GLY A 66 -3.29 -9.88 -23.68
N ASP A 67 -3.77 -9.68 -22.46
CA ASP A 67 -3.25 -8.67 -21.54
C ASP A 67 -2.34 -9.30 -20.48
N ASN A 68 -1.63 -8.43 -19.77
CA ASN A 68 -0.75 -8.78 -18.67
C ASN A 68 -1.28 -8.14 -17.38
N LYS A 69 -2.61 -8.09 -17.19
CA LYS A 69 -3.21 -7.47 -16.01
C LYS A 69 -3.47 -8.54 -14.95
N PRO A 70 -2.91 -8.41 -13.74
CA PRO A 70 -3.16 -9.38 -12.69
C PRO A 70 -4.61 -9.27 -12.19
N PRO A 71 -5.29 -10.39 -11.93
CA PRO A 71 -6.66 -10.35 -11.43
C PRO A 71 -6.76 -10.02 -9.94
N THR A 72 -5.64 -9.98 -9.20
CA THR A 72 -5.64 -9.66 -7.77
C THR A 72 -4.30 -9.10 -7.30
N LEU A 73 -4.35 -8.32 -6.22
CA LEU A 73 -3.19 -7.85 -5.47
C LEU A 73 -3.16 -8.53 -4.09
N LEU A 74 -1.96 -8.85 -3.64
CA LEU A 74 -1.66 -9.40 -2.34
C LEU A 74 -0.94 -8.34 -1.49
N ILE A 75 -1.43 -8.14 -0.27
CA ILE A 75 -0.72 -7.38 0.76
C ILE A 75 -0.13 -8.38 1.73
N ASN A 76 1.19 -8.38 1.90
CA ASN A 76 1.91 -9.36 2.75
C ASN A 76 1.46 -10.82 2.49
N GLY A 77 1.26 -11.18 1.21
CA GLY A 77 0.86 -12.52 0.78
C GLY A 77 -0.64 -12.85 0.92
N LEU A 78 -1.47 -11.88 1.32
CA LEU A 78 -2.92 -12.05 1.50
C LEU A 78 -3.71 -11.13 0.58
N GLY A 79 -4.67 -11.67 -0.15
CA GLY A 79 -5.53 -10.91 -1.06
C GLY A 79 -6.88 -11.58 -1.26
N ARG A 80 -7.78 -10.86 -1.93
CA ARG A 80 -9.12 -11.36 -2.26
C ARG A 80 -9.20 -11.54 -3.77
N PHE A 81 -9.68 -12.70 -4.20
CA PHE A 81 -9.91 -13.00 -5.59
C PHE A 81 -11.40 -13.04 -5.88
N HIS A 82 -11.81 -12.33 -6.93
CA HIS A 82 -13.18 -12.32 -7.41
C HIS A 82 -13.19 -12.56 -8.91
N VAL A 83 -13.97 -13.54 -9.35
CA VAL A 83 -14.20 -13.80 -10.77
C VAL A 83 -15.43 -13.00 -11.20
N PHE A 84 -15.23 -11.96 -12.00
CA PHE A 84 -16.33 -11.24 -12.63
C PHE A 84 -17.11 -12.21 -13.55
N ASN A 85 -18.44 -12.20 -13.48
CA ASN A 85 -19.37 -13.10 -14.18
C ASN A 85 -19.52 -14.54 -13.63
N SER A 86 -19.00 -14.86 -12.45
CA SER A 86 -19.34 -16.13 -11.77
C SER A 86 -20.44 -15.94 -10.72
N THR A 87 -21.40 -16.87 -10.66
CA THR A 87 -22.40 -16.96 -9.58
C THR A 87 -21.82 -17.51 -8.28
N THR A 88 -20.59 -18.03 -8.31
CA THR A 88 -19.85 -18.38 -7.10
C THR A 88 -19.40 -17.10 -6.42
N GLY A 89 -20.06 -16.71 -5.34
CA GLY A 89 -19.67 -15.53 -4.56
C GLY A 89 -18.20 -15.58 -4.15
N ALA A 90 -17.62 -14.41 -3.87
CA ALA A 90 -16.25 -14.29 -3.40
C ALA A 90 -16.00 -15.32 -2.27
N THR A 91 -15.05 -16.24 -2.47
CA THR A 91 -14.62 -17.13 -1.40
C THR A 91 -14.05 -16.27 -0.28
N TYR A 92 -14.37 -16.59 0.98
CA TYR A 92 -13.90 -15.80 2.12
C TYR A 92 -12.37 -15.93 2.23
N MET A 93 -11.65 -14.94 1.70
CA MET A 93 -10.21 -14.82 1.79
C MET A 93 -9.84 -13.72 2.79
N ARG A 94 -8.85 -14.02 3.64
CA ARG A 94 -8.35 -13.07 4.61
C ARG A 94 -7.58 -11.95 3.89
N ALA A 95 -7.78 -10.72 4.34
CA ALA A 95 -6.92 -9.60 3.98
C ALA A 95 -5.84 -9.42 5.07
N ALA A 96 -4.69 -8.87 4.70
CA ALA A 96 -3.68 -8.45 5.67
C ALA A 96 -4.24 -7.40 6.63
N ARG A 97 -3.74 -7.41 7.87
CA ARG A 97 -4.17 -6.49 8.93
C ARG A 97 -2.95 -5.95 9.65
N PHE A 98 -2.93 -4.64 9.84
CA PHE A 98 -1.92 -3.93 10.62
C PHE A 98 -2.61 -3.35 11.85
N ASN A 99 -2.17 -3.75 13.03
CA ASN A 99 -2.76 -3.29 14.29
C ASN A 99 -2.11 -1.96 14.69
N VAL A 100 -2.94 -0.93 14.81
CA VAL A 100 -2.53 0.41 15.24
C VAL A 100 -3.28 0.82 16.50
N GLU A 101 -2.60 1.57 17.35
CA GLU A 101 -3.14 2.18 18.57
C GLU A 101 -3.35 3.68 18.37
N GLN A 102 -4.46 4.19 18.89
CA GLN A 102 -4.80 5.61 18.82
C GLN A 102 -3.73 6.50 19.47
N GLY A 103 -3.43 7.63 18.84
CA GLY A 103 -2.48 8.63 19.35
C GLY A 103 -1.00 8.34 19.06
N PHE A 104 -0.72 7.22 18.39
CA PHE A 104 0.61 6.86 17.89
C PHE A 104 0.75 7.20 16.39
N ARG A 105 2.01 7.38 15.97
CA ARG A 105 2.39 7.51 14.56
C ARG A 105 3.12 6.24 14.15
N TYR A 106 2.84 5.77 12.95
CA TYR A 106 3.40 4.53 12.41
C TYR A 106 4.13 4.82 11.10
N ARG A 107 5.31 4.21 10.96
CA ARG A 107 6.08 4.23 9.71
C ARG A 107 5.83 2.94 8.95
N PHE A 108 5.12 3.07 7.84
CA PHE A 108 4.93 2.01 6.87
C PHE A 108 6.04 2.07 5.82
N ARG A 109 6.76 0.95 5.67
CA ARG A 109 7.67 0.71 4.56
C ARG A 109 6.86 -0.05 3.50
N VAL A 110 6.37 0.69 2.51
CA VAL A 110 5.56 0.15 1.41
C VAL A 110 6.51 -0.25 0.29
N ILE A 111 6.45 -1.51 -0.13
CA ILE A 111 7.29 -2.06 -1.19
C ILE A 111 6.36 -2.49 -2.31
N ASN A 112 6.45 -1.84 -3.47
CA ASN A 112 5.84 -2.38 -4.67
C ASN A 112 6.75 -3.48 -5.23
N ALA A 113 6.27 -4.72 -5.17
CA ALA A 113 6.93 -5.92 -5.69
C ALA A 113 6.10 -6.57 -6.80
N GLU A 114 5.31 -5.79 -7.52
CA GLU A 114 4.57 -6.25 -8.70
C GLU A 114 5.48 -6.59 -9.87
N PHE A 115 5.07 -7.58 -10.65
CA PHE A 115 5.73 -8.01 -11.88
C PHE A 115 5.23 -7.24 -13.12
N LEU A 116 3.99 -6.76 -13.10
CA LEU A 116 3.29 -6.18 -14.24
C LEU A 116 3.22 -4.65 -14.08
N ASN A 117 3.53 -3.86 -15.13
CA ASN A 117 3.77 -2.39 -15.09
C ASN A 117 2.55 -1.51 -14.74
N CYS A 118 1.64 -1.92 -13.86
CA CYS A 118 0.52 -1.09 -13.46
C CYS A 118 0.92 -0.21 -12.27
N PRO A 119 0.84 1.13 -12.38
CA PRO A 119 0.93 2.01 -11.22
C PRO A 119 -0.13 1.63 -10.17
N ILE A 120 0.27 1.52 -8.90
CA ILE A 120 -0.67 1.35 -7.79
C ILE A 120 -0.99 2.71 -7.19
N GLU A 121 -2.28 3.01 -7.09
CA GLU A 121 -2.78 4.08 -6.24
C GLU A 121 -3.17 3.51 -4.86
N MET A 122 -2.66 4.11 -3.79
CA MET A 122 -2.90 3.64 -2.43
C MET A 122 -3.46 4.78 -1.56
N SER A 123 -4.50 4.45 -0.80
CA SER A 123 -5.09 5.32 0.21
C SER A 123 -5.43 4.52 1.48
N PHE A 124 -5.55 5.23 2.60
CA PHE A 124 -6.02 4.67 3.87
C PHE A 124 -7.22 5.45 4.35
N ASP A 125 -8.40 4.82 4.34
CA ASP A 125 -9.65 5.48 4.71
C ASP A 125 -9.55 6.16 6.08
N GLY A 126 -9.89 7.45 6.12
CA GLY A 126 -9.87 8.26 7.33
C GLY A 126 -8.48 8.55 7.91
N HIS A 127 -7.41 8.36 7.13
CA HIS A 127 -6.04 8.60 7.56
C HIS A 127 -5.26 9.41 6.53
N ASN A 128 -4.57 10.45 7.00
CA ASN A 128 -3.61 11.18 6.17
C ASN A 128 -2.30 10.38 6.07
N ILE A 129 -1.68 10.45 4.89
CA ILE A 129 -0.41 9.80 4.59
C ILE A 129 0.64 10.87 4.37
N THR A 130 1.75 10.81 5.09
CA THR A 130 2.91 11.68 4.85
C THR A 130 4.06 10.85 4.28
N VAL A 131 4.38 11.04 3.01
CA VAL A 131 5.53 10.43 2.35
C VAL A 131 6.79 11.15 2.81
N ILE A 132 7.77 10.38 3.29
CA ILE A 132 9.04 10.92 3.83
C ILE A 132 10.29 10.41 3.12
N ALA A 133 10.19 9.36 2.32
CA ALA A 133 11.29 8.80 1.56
C ALA A 133 10.79 7.96 0.38
N SER A 134 11.61 7.84 -0.66
CA SER A 134 11.39 7.05 -1.87
C SER A 134 12.70 6.40 -2.28
N ASP A 135 12.70 5.12 -2.63
CA ASP A 135 13.85 4.35 -3.12
C ASP A 135 15.11 4.42 -2.25
N GLY A 136 14.89 4.45 -0.94
CA GLY A 136 15.98 4.54 0.03
C GLY A 136 16.55 5.95 0.22
N HIS A 137 16.00 6.96 -0.46
CA HIS A 137 16.36 8.36 -0.31
C HIS A 137 15.30 9.15 0.46
N ASP A 138 15.75 9.99 1.39
CA ASP A 138 14.87 10.87 2.15
C ASP A 138 14.33 12.00 1.26
N LEU A 139 13.08 12.38 1.52
CA LEU A 139 12.36 13.45 0.84
C LEU A 139 11.98 14.55 1.83
N VAL A 140 11.73 15.75 1.30
CA VAL A 140 10.94 16.74 2.05
C VAL A 140 9.55 16.15 2.25
N PRO A 141 9.01 16.09 3.49
CA PRO A 141 7.74 15.42 3.74
C PRO A 141 6.58 16.00 2.93
N ILE A 142 5.83 15.13 2.24
CA ILE A 142 4.65 15.49 1.45
C ILE A 142 3.45 14.75 2.01
N THR A 143 2.37 15.46 2.35
CA THR A 143 1.15 14.85 2.87
C THR A 143 0.09 14.75 1.77
N GLY A 144 -0.38 13.53 1.52
CA GLY A 144 -1.59 13.25 0.74
C GLY A 144 -2.80 13.13 1.66
N GLU A 145 -3.93 13.68 1.22
CA GLU A 145 -5.24 13.57 1.87
C GLU A 145 -6.19 12.80 0.94
N HIS A 146 -7.01 11.92 1.51
CA HIS A 146 -7.99 11.12 0.78
C HIS A 146 -9.29 10.98 1.60
#